data_AF-A0A7M3P5Z8-F1
#
_entry.id   AF-A0A7M3P5Z8-F1
#
_cell.length_a   1.000
_cell.length_b   1.000
_cell.length_c   1.000
_cell.angle_alpha   90.00
_cell.angle_beta   90.00
_cell.angle_gamma   90.00
#
_symmetry.space_group_name_H-M   'P 1'
#
loop_
_entity.id
_entity.type
_entity.pdbx_description
1 polymer ?
#
loop_
_entity_poly.entity_id
_entity_poly.type
_entity_poly.pdbx_seq_one_letter_code
_entity_poly.pdbx_strand_id
1 'polypeptide(L)'
;MKLGELAAATDTSTATIKYYIREGLLPPGAKKNQTTSVYGPAHRERLELISALRVLHDLECVDPGVQLPGVNQAPQDVVVEVAEPQGDPP
;
A
#
# COMPACT_ATOMS: atom_id res chain seq x y z
N MET A 1 -8.82 8.66 4.92
CA MET A 1 -8.10 7.65 5.73
C MET A 1 -7.33 8.36 6.85
N LYS A 2 -7.23 7.78 8.05
CA LYS A 2 -6.33 8.26 9.12
C LYS A 2 -4.88 7.88 8.82
N LEU A 3 -3.91 8.44 9.56
CA LEU A 3 -2.49 8.12 9.38
C LEU A 3 -2.19 6.62 9.58
N GLY A 4 -2.82 5.97 10.55
CA GLY A 4 -2.63 4.54 10.80
C GLY A 4 -3.22 3.65 9.70
N GLU A 5 -4.35 4.04 9.11
CA GLU A 5 -4.94 3.34 7.97
C GLU A 5 -4.06 3.47 6.72
N LEU A 6 -3.48 4.67 6.50
CA LEU A 6 -2.54 4.89 5.41
C LEU A 6 -1.29 4.02 5.56
N ALA A 7 -0.73 3.98 6.78
CA ALA A 7 0.42 3.15 7.10
C ALA A 7 0.18 1.66 6.83
N ALA A 8 -0.98 1.15 7.25
CA ALA A 8 -1.37 -0.24 6.99
C ALA A 8 -1.59 -0.52 5.50
N ALA A 9 -2.14 0.45 4.75
CA ALA A 9 -2.41 0.29 3.32
C ALA A 9 -1.15 0.33 2.43
N THR A 10 -0.06 0.98 2.89
CA THR A 10 1.18 1.13 2.11
C THR A 10 2.37 0.36 2.69
N ASP A 11 2.13 -0.53 3.65
CA ASP A 11 3.15 -1.26 4.41
C ASP A 11 4.28 -0.34 4.94
N THR A 12 3.93 0.89 5.32
CA THR A 12 4.89 1.93 5.71
C THR A 12 4.61 2.38 7.13
N SER A 13 5.62 2.39 8.00
CA SER A 13 5.46 2.85 9.38
C SER A 13 4.99 4.30 9.46
N THR A 14 4.14 4.62 10.44
CA THR A 14 3.68 5.99 10.71
C THR A 14 4.84 6.97 10.97
N ALA A 15 5.96 6.48 11.52
CA ALA A 15 7.18 7.27 11.70
C ALA A 15 7.81 7.68 10.35
N THR A 16 7.90 6.75 9.40
CA THR A 16 8.41 7.00 8.05
C THR A 16 7.51 7.97 7.28
N ILE A 17 6.19 7.85 7.41
CA ILE A 17 5.26 8.79 6.78
C ILE A 17 5.44 10.20 7.35
N LYS A 18 5.57 10.35 8.68
CA LYS A 18 5.86 11.66 9.30
C LYS A 18 7.19 12.22 8.85
N TYR A 19 8.20 11.36 8.69
CA TYR A 19 9.49 11.74 8.14
C TYR A 19 9.32 12.31 6.73
N TYR A 20 8.65 11.61 5.81
CA TYR A 20 8.41 12.11 4.45
C TYR A 20 7.61 13.42 4.40
N ILE A 21 6.68 13.64 5.32
CA ILE A 21 5.98 14.93 5.42
C ILE A 21 6.93 16.04 5.87
N ARG A 22 7.82 15.75 6.83
CA ARG A 22 8.80 16.73 7.33
C ARG A 22 9.84 17.10 6.27
N GLU A 23 10.28 16.13 5.47
CA GLU A 23 11.21 16.35 4.36
C GLU A 23 10.52 16.94 3.10
N GLY A 24 9.19 17.13 3.13
CA GLY A 24 8.42 17.64 1.99
C GLY A 24 8.22 16.64 0.84
N LEU A 25 8.61 15.38 1.04
CA LEU A 25 8.42 14.30 0.08
C LEU A 25 6.96 13.88 -0.04
N LEU A 26 6.15 14.07 1.00
CA LEU A 26 4.71 13.80 1.00
C LEU A 26 3.95 15.07 1.41
N PRO A 27 2.88 15.47 0.69
CA PRO A 27 2.08 16.61 1.11
C PRO A 27 1.45 16.35 2.49
N PRO A 28 1.25 17.40 3.31
CA PRO A 28 0.60 17.25 4.60
C PRO A 28 -0.88 16.87 4.41
N GLY A 29 -1.36 15.95 5.26
CA GLY A 29 -2.76 15.56 5.25
C GLY A 29 -3.69 16.73 5.61
N ALA A 30 -4.90 16.73 5.05
CA ALA A 30 -5.91 17.75 5.31
C ALA A 30 -6.29 17.75 6.79
N LYS A 31 -6.15 18.88 7.47
CA LYS A 31 -6.53 19.03 8.88
C LYS A 31 -8.05 18.80 9.00
N LYS A 32 -8.44 17.80 9.80
CA LYS A 32 -9.85 17.54 10.13
C LYS A 32 -10.21 18.12 11.48
N ASN A 33 -9.37 17.93 12.50
CA ASN A 33 -9.49 18.57 13.82
C ASN A 33 -8.13 19.15 14.27
N GLN A 34 -8.10 19.76 15.47
CA GLN A 34 -6.89 20.33 16.08
C GLN A 34 -5.72 19.33 16.19
N THR A 35 -6.00 18.02 16.31
CA THR A 35 -5.00 16.96 16.45
C THR A 35 -5.05 15.89 15.36
N THR A 36 -5.99 15.97 14.40
CA THR A 36 -6.19 14.90 13.41
C THR A 36 -6.16 15.41 11.99
N SER A 37 -5.47 14.66 11.12
CA SER A 37 -5.42 14.89 9.68
C SER A 37 -5.98 13.70 8.92
N VAL A 38 -6.54 13.98 7.75
CA VAL A 38 -7.06 13.00 6.80
C VAL A 38 -6.16 12.94 5.59
N TYR A 39 -5.89 11.71 5.19
CA TYR A 39 -5.10 11.35 4.01
C TYR A 39 -6.01 10.69 2.98
N GLY A 40 -5.75 10.99 1.72
CA GLY A 40 -6.53 10.50 0.58
C GLY A 40 -5.71 9.61 -0.36
N PRO A 41 -6.32 9.13 -1.45
CA PRO A 41 -5.70 8.24 -2.43
C PRO A 41 -4.37 8.77 -3.00
N ALA A 42 -4.28 10.08 -3.26
CA ALA A 42 -3.04 10.71 -3.74
C ALA A 42 -1.84 10.53 -2.80
N HIS A 43 -2.08 10.39 -1.48
CA HIS A 43 -1.00 10.12 -0.53
C HIS A 43 -0.51 8.67 -0.63
N ARG A 44 -1.43 7.74 -0.89
CA ARG A 44 -1.12 6.32 -1.09
C ARG A 44 -0.28 6.13 -2.35
N GLU A 45 -0.75 6.64 -3.49
CA GLU A 45 -0.05 6.51 -4.77
C GLU A 45 1.37 7.08 -4.71
N ARG A 46 1.54 8.21 -4.01
CA ARG A 46 2.86 8.80 -3.80
C ARG A 46 3.76 7.96 -2.90
N LEU A 47 3.21 7.34 -1.85
CA LEU A 47 3.95 6.41 -0.99
C LEU A 47 4.34 5.13 -1.73
N GLU A 48 3.46 4.60 -2.59
CA GLU A 48 3.76 3.45 -3.44
C GLU A 48 4.93 3.78 -4.41
N LEU A 49 4.92 4.97 -5.02
CA LEU A 49 6.03 5.43 -5.85
C LEU A 49 7.35 5.55 -5.07
N ILE A 50 7.33 6.20 -3.90
CA ILE A 50 8.52 6.34 -3.05
C ILE A 50 9.06 4.97 -2.64
N SER A 51 8.17 4.04 -2.29
CA SER A 51 8.54 2.67 -1.93
C SER A 51 9.18 1.93 -3.10
N ALA A 52 8.58 1.99 -4.29
CA ALA A 52 9.13 1.37 -5.49
C ALA A 52 10.53 1.90 -5.83
N LEU A 53 10.75 3.21 -5.75
CA LEU A 53 12.07 3.81 -5.97
C LEU A 53 13.09 3.35 -4.91
N ARG A 54 12.67 3.19 -3.66
CA ARG A 54 13.55 2.70 -2.59
C ARG A 54 13.94 1.25 -2.79
N VAL A 55 13.02 0.40 -3.22
CA VAL A 55 13.32 -0.99 -3.59
C VAL A 55 14.32 -1.03 -4.75
N LEU A 56 14.14 -0.20 -5.79
CA LEU A 56 15.09 -0.12 -6.90
C LEU A 56 16.48 0.34 -6.46
N HIS A 57 16.58 1.31 -5.56
CA HIS A 57 17.85 1.74 -4.98
C HIS A 57 18.52 0.64 -4.14
N ASP A 58 17.73 -0.16 -3.41
CA ASP A 58 18.24 -1.29 -2.61
C ASP A 58 18.70 -2.48 -3.50
N LEU A 59 18.12 -2.61 -4.70
CA LEU A 59 18.51 -3.61 -5.69
C LEU A 59 19.88 -3.36 -6.33
N GLU A 60 20.52 -2.21 -6.09
CA GLU A 60 21.92 -1.95 -6.45
C GLU A 60 22.92 -2.64 -5.50
N CYS A 61 22.63 -3.85 -5.04
CA CYS A 61 23.64 -4.84 -4.65
C CYS A 61 23.01 -6.23 -4.57
N VAL A 62 22.28 -6.65 -5.60
CA VAL A 62 21.96 -8.08 -5.75
C VAL A 62 23.13 -8.73 -6.45
N ASP A 63 23.87 -9.58 -5.73
CA ASP A 63 24.69 -10.62 -6.36
C ASP A 63 23.83 -11.33 -7.42
N PRO A 64 24.26 -11.45 -8.69
CA PRO A 64 23.45 -11.97 -9.79
C PRO A 64 23.02 -13.45 -9.64
N GLY A 65 23.25 -14.07 -8.48
CA GLY A 65 22.84 -15.44 -8.15
C GLY A 65 21.60 -15.58 -7.25
N VAL A 66 20.99 -14.48 -6.77
CA VAL A 66 19.79 -14.59 -5.91
C VAL A 66 18.50 -14.51 -6.75
N GLN A 67 17.83 -15.66 -6.90
CA GLN A 67 16.48 -15.75 -7.42
C GLN A 67 15.50 -15.18 -6.39
N LEU A 68 14.87 -14.05 -6.68
CA LEU A 68 13.78 -13.49 -5.86
C LEU A 68 12.51 -14.33 -6.05
N PRO A 69 11.95 -14.94 -4.99
CA PRO A 69 10.65 -15.58 -5.09
C PRO A 69 9.53 -14.52 -5.11
N GLY A 70 8.72 -14.51 -6.16
CA GLY A 70 7.31 -14.16 -6.05
C GLY A 70 6.90 -12.68 -6.09
N VAL A 71 7.64 -11.78 -6.76
CA VAL A 71 7.18 -10.39 -6.95
C VAL A 71 6.17 -10.20 -8.10
N ASN A 72 5.79 -11.28 -8.79
CA ASN A 72 4.83 -11.24 -9.89
C ASN A 72 3.65 -12.20 -9.67
N GLN A 73 2.87 -11.97 -8.60
CA GLN A 73 1.53 -12.53 -8.52
C GLN A 73 0.54 -11.48 -9.04
N ALA A 74 0.32 -11.54 -10.36
CA ALA A 74 -0.85 -10.98 -11.03
C ALA A 74 -2.14 -11.49 -10.33
N PRO A 75 -3.28 -10.78 -10.49
CA PRO A 75 -4.39 -10.83 -9.55
C PRO A 75 -4.93 -12.25 -9.38
N GLN A 76 -5.13 -12.60 -8.12
CA GLN A 76 -5.60 -13.90 -7.65
C GLN A 76 -7.01 -14.11 -8.22
N ASP A 77 -7.19 -15.27 -8.85
CA ASP A 77 -8.46 -15.82 -9.28
C ASP A 77 -9.47 -15.78 -8.12
N VAL A 78 -10.32 -14.75 -8.07
CA VAL A 78 -11.52 -14.74 -7.23
C VAL A 78 -12.54 -15.56 -7.98
N VAL A 79 -12.54 -16.86 -7.71
CA VAL A 79 -13.73 -17.69 -7.86
C VAL A 79 -14.80 -17.12 -6.92
N VAL A 80 -15.71 -16.32 -7.47
CA VAL A 80 -17.00 -16.09 -6.83
C VAL A 80 -17.72 -17.43 -6.93
N GLU A 81 -17.75 -18.19 -5.83
CA GLU A 81 -18.72 -19.26 -5.69
C GLU A 81 -20.12 -18.64 -5.79
N VAL A 82 -20.71 -18.75 -6.97
CA VAL A 82 -22.12 -18.45 -7.20
C VAL A 82 -22.89 -19.56 -6.50
N ALA A 83 -23.52 -19.22 -5.37
CA ALA A 83 -24.45 -20.11 -4.68
C ALA A 83 -25.53 -20.55 -5.68
N GLU A 84 -25.58 -21.84 -5.99
CA GLU A 84 -26.65 -22.42 -6.80
C GLU A 84 -28.01 -22.25 -6.07
N PRO A 85 -29.08 -21.85 -6.79
CA PRO A 85 -30.40 -21.74 -6.19
C PRO A 85 -30.93 -23.15 -5.89
N GLN A 86 -31.25 -23.38 -4.62
CA GLN A 86 -31.87 -24.59 -4.11
C GLN A 86 -33.22 -24.83 -4.82
N GLY A 87 -33.20 -25.70 -5.83
CA GLY A 87 -34.39 -26.23 -6.47
C GLY A 87 -35.00 -27.31 -5.59
N ASP A 88 -36.24 -27.06 -5.15
CA ASP A 88 -37.13 -27.98 -4.46
C ASP A 88 -37.56 -29.11 -5.42
N PRO A 89 -37.33 -30.40 -5.10
CA PRO A 89 -37.91 -31.49 -5.88
C PRO A 89 -39.13 -32.11 -5.17
N PRO A 90 -40.03 -32.74 -5.95
CA PRO A 90 -41.46 -32.92 -5.65
C PRO A 90 -41.81 -34.02 -4.64
#